data_AF-A0A0D6LZG0-F1
#
_entry.id   AF-A0A0D6LZG0-F1
#
_cell.length_a   1.000
_cell.length_b   1.000
_cell.length_c   1.000
_cell.angle_alpha   90.00
_cell.angle_beta   90.00
_cell.angle_gamma   90.00
#
_symmetry.space_group_name_H-M   'P 1'
#
loop_
_entity.id
_entity.type
_entity.pdbx_description
1 polymer ?
#
loop_
_entity_poly.entity_id
_entity_poly.type
_entity_poly.pdbx_seq_one_letter_code
_entity_poly.pdbx_strand_id
1 'polypeptide(L)'
;MVKVCSGNEKNDLRRCPDVDGSCGNYHSERSNGEIVDGVDIRCPANAPVYAPIEGEMYFWRPFGGANDKACADHGARIEGSGQWQGYAVHISSVKLDFYGGKVTAGEEIGKAVDRNCFEEGAQKDVEPHIEMKLYKEGKLIDPTYHLQNCMCTGQICESNSKNKLLGEPFKSDK
;
A
#
# COMPACT_ATOMS: atom_id res chain seq x y z
N MET A 1 -4.19 7.21 4.65
CA MET A 1 -3.09 7.28 3.66
C MET A 1 -3.59 7.99 2.43
N VAL A 2 -2.70 8.57 1.63
CA VAL A 2 -3.08 9.13 0.32
C VAL A 2 -3.19 8.02 -0.73
N LYS A 3 -3.54 8.39 -1.97
CA LYS A 3 -3.56 7.46 -3.10
C LYS A 3 -2.17 6.88 -3.35
N VAL A 4 -2.10 5.58 -3.65
CA VAL A 4 -0.83 4.87 -3.89
C VAL A 4 -0.56 4.69 -5.38
N CYS A 5 -1.58 4.56 -6.21
CA CYS A 5 -1.40 4.35 -7.65
C CYS A 5 -2.24 5.32 -8.49
N SER A 6 -1.67 5.76 -9.60
CA SER A 6 -2.37 6.59 -10.59
C SER A 6 -3.61 5.87 -11.14
N GLY A 7 -4.74 6.57 -11.19
CA GLY A 7 -6.03 6.02 -11.60
C GLY A 7 -6.78 5.22 -10.52
N ASN A 8 -6.22 5.09 -9.31
CA ASN A 8 -6.86 4.43 -8.18
C ASN A 8 -6.96 5.36 -6.96
N GLU A 9 -7.84 6.37 -7.04
CA GLU A 9 -7.99 7.43 -6.03
C GLU A 9 -8.44 6.93 -4.65
N LYS A 10 -9.06 5.74 -4.59
CA LYS A 10 -9.59 5.14 -3.35
C LYS A 10 -8.71 4.04 -2.77
N ASN A 11 -7.59 3.73 -3.41
CA ASN A 11 -6.76 2.56 -3.08
C ASN A 11 -7.60 1.26 -3.08
N ASP A 12 -8.48 1.12 -4.06
CA ASP A 12 -9.28 -0.09 -4.22
C ASP A 12 -8.35 -1.30 -4.39
N LEU A 13 -8.68 -2.37 -3.69
CA LEU A 13 -7.92 -3.61 -3.74
C LEU A 13 -8.24 -4.41 -5.00
N ARG A 14 -7.32 -5.30 -5.37
CA ARG A 14 -7.51 -6.29 -6.43
C ARG A 14 -8.82 -7.04 -6.23
N ARG A 15 -9.48 -7.37 -7.33
CA ARG A 15 -10.74 -8.11 -7.34
C ARG A 15 -10.70 -9.34 -6.41
N CYS A 16 -11.83 -9.61 -5.77
CA CYS A 16 -12.02 -10.77 -4.91
C CYS A 16 -13.42 -11.39 -5.16
N PRO A 17 -13.51 -12.64 -5.65
CA PRO A 17 -12.41 -13.43 -6.22
C PRO A 17 -11.94 -12.85 -7.57
N ASP A 18 -10.65 -13.02 -7.87
CA ASP A 18 -10.07 -12.75 -9.20
C ASP A 18 -10.23 -13.96 -10.13
N VAL A 19 -9.69 -13.88 -11.35
CA VAL A 19 -9.82 -14.93 -12.38
C VAL A 19 -9.24 -16.28 -11.96
N ASP A 20 -8.29 -16.30 -11.02
CA ASP A 20 -7.66 -17.51 -10.48
C ASP A 20 -8.31 -17.99 -9.17
N GLY A 21 -9.40 -17.34 -8.73
CA GLY A 21 -10.10 -17.63 -7.48
C GLY A 21 -9.48 -17.00 -6.23
N SER A 22 -8.30 -16.36 -6.33
CA SER A 22 -7.65 -15.69 -5.20
C SER A 22 -8.19 -14.28 -4.97
N CYS A 23 -7.76 -13.62 -3.89
CA CYS A 23 -8.18 -12.27 -3.53
C CYS A 23 -6.99 -11.36 -3.24
N GLY A 24 -7.20 -10.05 -3.30
CA GLY A 24 -6.21 -9.03 -2.92
C GLY A 24 -6.24 -8.59 -1.46
N ASN A 25 -7.05 -9.24 -0.63
CA ASN A 25 -7.26 -8.84 0.77
C ASN A 25 -6.09 -9.27 1.66
N TYR A 26 -5.98 -8.62 2.81
CA TYR A 26 -4.98 -8.96 3.80
C TYR A 26 -5.09 -10.43 4.23
N HIS A 27 -3.94 -11.12 4.25
CA HIS A 27 -3.85 -12.51 4.71
C HIS A 27 -4.71 -13.48 3.90
N SER A 28 -4.73 -13.29 2.58
CA SER A 28 -5.42 -14.18 1.62
C SER A 28 -4.44 -15.15 0.97
N GLU A 29 -4.97 -16.29 0.53
CA GLU A 29 -4.23 -17.34 -0.16
C GLU A 29 -4.24 -17.12 -1.68
N ARG A 30 -3.07 -17.21 -2.31
CA ARG A 30 -2.88 -17.22 -3.77
C ARG A 30 -3.24 -18.59 -4.33
N SER A 31 -3.47 -18.69 -5.64
CA SER A 31 -3.72 -19.97 -6.31
C SER A 31 -2.55 -20.98 -6.24
N ASN A 32 -1.35 -20.54 -5.86
CA ASN A 32 -0.18 -21.39 -5.62
C ASN A 32 -0.02 -21.84 -4.14
N GLY A 33 -0.96 -21.46 -3.25
CA GLY A 33 -0.92 -21.77 -1.81
C GLY A 33 -0.13 -20.77 -0.95
N GLU A 34 0.43 -19.71 -1.53
CA GLU A 34 1.12 -18.66 -0.78
C GLU A 34 0.12 -17.79 0.00
N ILE A 35 0.40 -17.55 1.29
CA ILE A 35 -0.35 -16.59 2.12
C ILE A 35 0.30 -15.21 2.02
N VAL A 36 -0.48 -14.22 1.60
CA VAL A 36 0.00 -12.85 1.39
C VAL A 36 -0.14 -12.04 2.68
N ASP A 37 1.00 -11.68 3.27
CA ASP A 37 1.12 -10.83 4.45
C ASP A 37 1.03 -9.32 4.11
N GLY A 38 0.09 -8.97 3.24
CA GLY A 38 -0.11 -7.63 2.69
C GLY A 38 -1.42 -7.54 1.90
N VAL A 39 -1.66 -6.41 1.25
CA VAL A 39 -2.81 -6.21 0.36
C VAL A 39 -2.36 -5.90 -1.06
N ASP A 40 -3.16 -6.33 -2.02
CA ASP A 40 -2.95 -6.01 -3.43
C ASP A 40 -3.75 -4.77 -3.81
N ILE A 41 -3.06 -3.66 -4.08
CA ILE A 41 -3.68 -2.42 -4.52
C ILE A 41 -3.72 -2.42 -6.04
N ARG A 42 -4.90 -2.19 -6.65
CA ARG A 42 -5.04 -2.15 -8.10
C ARG A 42 -4.14 -1.08 -8.69
N CYS A 43 -3.29 -1.49 -9.61
CA CYS A 43 -2.31 -0.62 -10.22
C CYS A 43 -1.85 -1.18 -11.57
N PRO A 44 -2.19 -0.53 -12.69
CA PRO A 44 -1.72 -0.95 -14.01
C PRO A 44 -0.20 -0.93 -14.11
N ALA A 45 0.37 -1.83 -14.91
CA ALA A 45 1.80 -1.80 -15.21
C ALA A 45 2.22 -0.42 -15.79
N ASN A 46 3.38 0.06 -15.39
CA ASN A 46 3.93 1.38 -15.71
C ASN A 46 3.14 2.59 -15.18
N ALA A 47 2.07 2.38 -14.40
CA ALA A 47 1.38 3.49 -13.74
C ALA A 47 2.27 4.12 -12.66
N PRO A 48 2.26 5.46 -12.51
CA PRO A 48 2.91 6.13 -11.40
C PRO A 48 2.44 5.60 -10.04
N VAL A 49 3.41 5.39 -9.14
CA VAL A 49 3.21 4.98 -7.76
C VAL A 49 3.66 6.13 -6.86
N TYR A 50 2.84 6.42 -5.85
CA TYR A 50 3.03 7.54 -4.93
C TYR A 50 3.31 7.04 -3.51
N ALA A 51 4.07 7.83 -2.74
CA ALA A 51 4.30 7.57 -1.33
C ALA A 51 2.99 7.68 -0.52
N PRO A 52 2.50 6.61 0.14
CA PRO A 52 1.25 6.63 0.90
C PRO A 52 1.31 7.47 2.18
N ILE A 53 2.53 7.66 2.71
CA ILE A 53 2.84 8.34 3.96
C ILE A 53 4.09 9.20 3.77
N GLU A 54 4.26 10.21 4.61
CA GLU A 54 5.49 10.99 4.68
C GLU A 54 6.55 10.26 5.54
N GLY A 55 7.82 10.35 5.15
CA GLY A 55 8.87 9.61 5.84
C GLY A 55 10.22 9.58 5.14
N GLU A 56 11.11 8.73 5.66
CA GLU A 56 12.39 8.41 5.03
C GLU A 56 12.22 7.14 4.18
N MET A 57 12.48 7.26 2.88
CA MET A 57 12.38 6.16 1.93
C MET A 57 13.73 5.47 1.74
N TYR A 58 13.67 4.15 1.57
CA TYR A 58 14.79 3.28 1.26
C TYR A 58 14.39 2.30 0.16
N PHE A 59 15.35 1.94 -0.68
CA PHE A 59 15.21 0.79 -1.56
C PHE A 59 15.04 -0.50 -0.74
N TRP A 60 14.10 -1.34 -1.16
CA TRP A 60 13.80 -2.62 -0.55
C TRP A 60 13.71 -3.71 -1.63
N ARG A 61 14.15 -4.92 -1.28
CA ARG A 61 14.09 -6.13 -2.12
C ARG A 61 13.04 -7.09 -1.59
N PRO A 62 11.83 -7.12 -2.16
CA PRO A 62 10.73 -7.98 -1.70
C PRO A 62 11.04 -9.47 -1.69
N PHE A 63 11.90 -9.93 -2.60
CA PHE A 63 12.23 -11.34 -2.83
C PHE A 63 13.69 -11.67 -2.45
N GLY A 64 14.38 -10.77 -1.74
CA GLY A 64 15.68 -11.06 -1.15
C GLY A 64 16.80 -11.39 -2.15
N GLY A 65 16.69 -10.97 -3.41
CA GLY A 65 17.68 -11.26 -4.46
C GLY A 65 17.49 -12.59 -5.20
N ALA A 66 16.31 -13.21 -5.12
CA ALA A 66 16.01 -14.43 -5.87
C ALA A 66 16.07 -14.19 -7.39
N ASN A 67 16.88 -14.99 -8.10
CA ASN A 67 17.16 -14.78 -9.53
C ASN A 67 15.92 -14.92 -10.42
N ASP A 68 15.00 -15.82 -10.07
CA ASP A 68 13.72 -16.07 -10.73
C ASP A 68 12.70 -14.93 -10.55
N LYS A 69 12.91 -14.05 -9.56
CA LYS A 69 12.05 -12.90 -9.26
C LYS A 69 12.77 -11.55 -9.46
N ALA A 70 13.94 -11.56 -10.10
CA ALA A 70 14.80 -10.38 -10.23
C ALA A 70 14.09 -9.18 -10.88
N CYS A 71 13.15 -9.41 -11.81
CA CYS A 71 12.40 -8.37 -12.48
C CYS A 71 11.45 -7.58 -11.54
N ALA A 72 11.00 -8.20 -10.45
CA ALA A 72 10.07 -7.62 -9.49
C ALA A 72 10.67 -7.46 -8.09
N ASP A 73 11.96 -7.76 -7.92
CA ASP A 73 12.71 -7.58 -6.67
C ASP A 73 13.11 -6.12 -6.43
N HIS A 74 12.19 -5.22 -6.76
CA HIS A 74 12.31 -3.78 -6.59
C HIS A 74 11.09 -3.27 -5.82
N GLY A 75 11.36 -2.57 -4.73
CA GLY A 75 10.34 -2.01 -3.87
C GLY A 75 10.84 -0.83 -3.06
N ALA A 76 9.90 -0.15 -2.41
CA ALA A 76 10.17 0.92 -1.47
C ALA A 76 9.86 0.47 -0.05
N ARG A 77 10.70 0.86 0.90
CA ARG A 77 10.39 0.91 2.32
C ARG A 77 10.34 2.37 2.73
N ILE A 78 9.24 2.82 3.32
CA ILE A 78 9.09 4.17 3.85
C ILE A 78 8.90 4.07 5.36
N GLU A 79 9.84 4.62 6.13
CA GLU A 79 9.73 4.76 7.57
C GLU A 79 9.03 6.07 7.89
N GLY A 80 7.86 5.97 8.53
CA GLY A 80 6.98 7.11 8.75
C GLY A 80 7.57 8.15 9.69
N SER A 81 7.30 9.40 9.38
CA SER A 81 7.67 10.56 10.20
C SER A 81 6.42 11.34 10.64
N GLY A 82 6.57 12.30 11.56
CA GLY A 82 5.43 13.10 12.04
C GLY A 82 4.32 12.23 12.64
N GLN A 83 3.11 12.33 12.10
CA GLN A 83 1.97 11.52 12.54
C GLN A 83 2.09 10.02 12.21
N TRP A 84 2.98 9.66 11.27
CA TRP A 84 3.27 8.28 10.89
C TRP A 84 4.45 7.71 11.66
N GLN A 85 4.94 8.39 12.69
CA GLN A 85 6.01 7.88 13.54
C GLN A 85 5.64 6.50 14.11
N GLY A 86 6.57 5.55 13.97
CA GLY A 86 6.37 4.16 14.36
C GLY A 86 5.68 3.29 13.30
N TYR A 87 5.20 3.86 12.19
CA TYR A 87 4.73 3.09 11.04
C TYR A 87 5.85 2.88 10.02
N ALA A 88 5.79 1.76 9.30
CA ALA A 88 6.60 1.55 8.11
C ALA A 88 5.76 0.91 7.00
N VAL A 89 5.89 1.41 5.78
CA VAL A 89 5.20 0.87 4.61
C VAL A 89 6.22 0.20 3.71
N HIS A 90 5.94 -1.02 3.28
CA HIS A 90 6.71 -1.74 2.27
C HIS A 90 5.84 -1.90 1.02
N ILE A 91 6.33 -1.45 -0.14
CA ILE A 91 5.64 -1.56 -1.43
C ILE A 91 6.51 -2.39 -2.36
N SER A 92 5.98 -3.50 -2.86
CA SER A 92 6.68 -4.38 -3.80
C SER A 92 6.26 -4.11 -5.25
N SER A 93 7.02 -4.64 -6.20
CA SER A 93 6.72 -4.53 -7.64
C SER A 93 6.70 -3.08 -8.12
N VAL A 94 7.65 -2.26 -7.64
CA VAL A 94 7.78 -0.85 -8.04
C VAL A 94 9.21 -0.58 -8.47
N LYS A 95 9.36 -0.05 -9.69
CA LYS A 95 10.63 0.48 -10.18
C LYS A 95 10.75 1.93 -9.72
N LEU A 96 11.64 2.17 -8.77
CA LEU A 96 11.82 3.50 -8.17
C LEU A 96 12.55 4.46 -9.11
N ASP A 97 12.16 5.74 -9.05
CA ASP A 97 12.86 6.82 -9.73
C ASP A 97 14.11 7.28 -8.95
N PHE A 98 14.12 7.05 -7.64
CA PHE A 98 15.24 7.30 -6.74
C PHE A 98 15.28 6.24 -5.62
N TYR A 99 16.47 5.95 -5.09
CA TYR A 99 16.68 4.79 -4.20
C TYR A 99 16.63 5.11 -2.71
N GLY A 100 16.40 6.36 -2.33
CA GLY A 100 16.17 6.76 -0.95
C GLY A 100 16.16 8.27 -0.76
N GLY A 101 15.83 8.69 0.46
CA GLY A 101 15.67 10.08 0.85
C GLY A 101 14.30 10.37 1.45
N LYS A 102 14.10 11.61 1.88
CA LYS A 102 12.81 12.08 2.41
C LYS A 102 11.77 12.15 1.31
N VAL A 103 10.57 11.63 1.61
CA VAL A 103 9.39 11.72 0.75
C VAL A 103 8.22 12.30 1.49
N THR A 104 7.40 13.06 0.78
CA THR A 104 6.13 13.58 1.26
C THR A 104 4.98 12.67 0.83
N ALA A 105 3.89 12.63 1.60
CA ALA A 105 2.73 11.85 1.21
C ALA A 105 2.16 12.37 -0.13
N GLY A 106 2.06 11.48 -1.12
CA GLY A 106 1.54 11.78 -2.46
C GLY A 106 2.63 12.12 -3.48
N GLU A 107 3.90 12.13 -3.06
CA GLU A 107 5.04 12.27 -3.95
C GLU A 107 5.19 11.04 -4.84
N GLU A 108 5.46 11.24 -6.13
CA GLU A 108 5.74 10.14 -7.06
C GLU A 108 7.11 9.54 -6.72
N ILE A 109 7.14 8.22 -6.46
CA ILE A 109 8.35 7.50 -6.06
C ILE A 109 8.85 6.53 -7.15
N GLY A 110 8.03 6.29 -8.17
CA GLY A 110 8.38 5.37 -9.26
C GLY A 110 7.15 4.86 -9.99
N LYS A 111 7.30 3.71 -10.65
CA LYS A 111 6.27 3.09 -11.49
C LYS A 111 6.04 1.64 -11.16
N ALA A 112 4.79 1.19 -11.27
CA ALA A 112 4.43 -0.20 -11.08
C ALA A 112 5.10 -1.10 -12.14
N VAL A 113 5.61 -2.24 -11.70
CA VAL A 113 6.23 -3.26 -12.54
C VAL A 113 5.17 -4.23 -13.04
N ASP A 114 5.32 -4.71 -14.27
CA ASP A 114 4.53 -5.83 -14.77
C ASP A 114 4.99 -7.13 -14.09
N ARG A 115 4.11 -7.71 -13.25
CA ARG A 115 4.38 -8.93 -12.48
C ARG A 115 4.41 -10.20 -13.34
N ASN A 116 3.95 -10.14 -14.59
CA ASN A 116 3.96 -11.28 -15.52
C ASN A 116 5.36 -11.86 -15.80
N CYS A 117 6.41 -11.11 -15.44
CA CYS A 117 7.78 -11.55 -15.57
C CYS A 117 8.20 -12.64 -14.58
N PHE A 118 7.47 -12.83 -13.46
CA PHE A 118 7.76 -13.88 -12.47
C PHE A 118 6.53 -14.68 -12.02
N GLU A 119 5.31 -14.17 -12.25
CA GLU A 119 4.09 -14.93 -11.95
C GLU A 119 3.95 -16.13 -12.91
N GLU A 120 3.36 -17.22 -12.44
CA GLU A 120 3.14 -18.44 -13.22
C GLU A 120 1.67 -18.83 -13.29
N GLY A 121 1.29 -19.54 -14.36
CA GLY A 121 -0.06 -20.07 -14.52
C GLY A 121 -1.15 -18.99 -14.43
N ALA A 122 -2.18 -19.27 -13.62
CA ALA A 122 -3.34 -18.39 -13.48
C ALA A 122 -3.02 -17.03 -12.82
N GLN A 123 -1.88 -16.90 -12.12
CA GLN A 123 -1.44 -15.62 -11.55
C GLN A 123 -1.07 -14.58 -12.61
N LYS A 124 -0.80 -14.97 -13.87
CA LYS A 124 -0.52 -14.00 -14.96
C LYS A 124 -1.75 -13.25 -15.44
N ASP A 125 -2.93 -13.82 -15.24
CA ASP A 125 -4.19 -13.28 -15.78
C ASP A 125 -4.96 -12.45 -14.72
N VAL A 126 -4.44 -12.37 -13.49
CA VAL A 126 -5.04 -11.60 -12.41
C VAL A 126 -4.97 -10.09 -12.67
N GLU A 127 -5.84 -9.34 -12.01
CA GLU A 127 -5.88 -7.89 -12.18
C GLU A 127 -4.54 -7.24 -11.75
N PRO A 128 -3.94 -6.36 -12.59
CA PRO A 128 -2.66 -5.72 -12.29
C PRO A 128 -2.67 -4.97 -10.96
N HIS A 129 -1.65 -5.21 -10.15
CA HIS A 129 -1.56 -4.69 -8.80
C HIS A 129 -0.12 -4.54 -8.32
N ILE A 130 0.05 -3.75 -7.25
CA ILE A 130 1.23 -3.74 -6.40
C ILE A 130 0.85 -4.33 -5.04
N GLU A 131 1.80 -4.94 -4.34
CA GLU A 131 1.56 -5.44 -2.99
C GLU A 131 2.11 -4.44 -1.96
N MET A 132 1.30 -4.12 -0.96
CA MET A 132 1.68 -3.24 0.14
C MET A 132 1.55 -3.93 1.49
N LYS A 133 2.58 -3.82 2.32
CA LYS A 133 2.60 -4.23 3.73
C LYS A 133 2.71 -3.03 4.63
N LEU A 134 2.01 -3.06 5.77
CA LEU A 134 2.07 -2.01 6.79
C LEU A 134 2.53 -2.60 8.11
N TYR A 135 3.51 -1.94 8.71
CA TYR A 135 4.02 -2.25 10.03
C TYR A 135 3.71 -1.10 10.98
N LYS A 136 3.41 -1.43 12.23
CA LYS A 136 3.32 -0.52 13.35
C LYS A 136 4.20 -1.04 14.48
N GLU A 137 5.18 -0.25 14.88
CA GLU A 137 6.18 -0.61 15.91
C GLU A 137 6.86 -1.96 15.60
N GLY A 138 7.15 -2.19 14.32
CA GLY A 138 7.76 -3.42 13.82
C GLY A 138 6.80 -4.61 13.68
N LYS A 139 5.53 -4.49 14.08
CA LYS A 139 4.52 -5.55 13.91
C LYS A 139 3.72 -5.34 12.64
N LEU A 140 3.59 -6.39 11.83
CA LEU A 140 2.72 -6.38 10.66
C LEU A 140 1.26 -6.20 11.09
N ILE A 141 0.54 -5.32 10.41
CA ILE A 141 -0.88 -5.05 10.63
C ILE A 141 -1.63 -4.98 9.30
N ASP A 142 -2.96 -5.18 9.35
CA ASP A 142 -3.83 -5.03 8.19
C ASP A 142 -3.87 -3.55 7.72
N PRO A 143 -3.38 -3.25 6.50
CA PRO A 143 -3.37 -1.89 5.97
C PRO A 143 -4.74 -1.41 5.46
N THR A 144 -5.72 -2.29 5.30
CA THR A 144 -7.00 -2.01 4.60
C THR A 144 -7.69 -0.77 5.16
N TYR A 145 -7.78 -0.66 6.49
CA TYR A 145 -8.39 0.50 7.14
C TYR A 145 -7.62 1.80 6.87
N HIS A 146 -6.28 1.76 6.86
CA HIS A 146 -5.44 2.95 6.64
C HIS A 146 -5.46 3.43 5.18
N LEU A 147 -5.72 2.52 4.25
CA LEU A 147 -5.84 2.79 2.81
C LEU A 147 -7.21 3.34 2.41
N GLN A 148 -8.28 2.74 2.94
CA GLN A 148 -9.66 2.99 2.51
C GLN A 148 -10.38 4.01 3.38
N ASN A 149 -10.03 4.10 4.66
CA ASN A 149 -10.64 5.03 5.60
C ASN A 149 -9.68 6.16 5.94
N CYS A 150 -10.24 7.34 6.20
CA CYS A 150 -9.47 8.45 6.72
C CYS A 150 -8.91 8.08 8.10
N MET A 151 -7.62 8.30 8.33
CA MET A 151 -7.07 8.26 9.67
C MET A 151 -7.71 9.40 10.47
N CYS A 152 -8.44 9.04 11.53
CA CYS A 152 -8.98 9.98 12.49
C CYS A 152 -8.16 9.86 13.78
N THR A 153 -7.43 10.90 14.13
CA THR A 153 -6.79 11.01 15.45
C THR A 153 -7.79 11.66 16.39
N GLY A 154 -8.54 10.85 17.14
CA GLY A 154 -9.64 11.35 17.98
C GLY A 154 -10.88 11.73 17.17
N GLN A 155 -11.45 12.92 17.42
CA GLN A 155 -12.63 13.44 16.70
C GLN A 155 -12.30 14.19 15.40
N ILE A 156 -11.02 14.31 15.05
CA ILE A 156 -10.56 15.08 13.91
C ILE A 156 -9.96 14.11 12.89
N CYS A 157 -10.54 14.09 11.70
CA CYS A 157 -10.06 13.32 10.55
C CYS A 157 -9.34 14.27 9.58
N GLU A 158 -8.30 13.80 8.89
CA GLU A 158 -7.51 14.61 7.94
C GLU A 158 -8.37 15.27 6.83
N SER A 159 -9.48 14.64 6.45
CA SER A 159 -10.44 15.17 5.47
C SER A 159 -11.42 16.20 6.03
N ASN A 160 -11.43 16.39 7.36
CA ASN A 160 -12.24 17.40 8.03
C ASN A 160 -11.59 18.79 7.94
N SER A 161 -11.35 19.25 6.71
CA SER A 161 -10.85 20.60 6.40
C SER A 161 -11.70 21.73 7.01
N LYS A 162 -12.92 21.41 7.46
CA LYS A 162 -13.87 22.35 8.07
C LYS A 162 -14.03 22.16 9.58
N ASN A 163 -13.28 21.25 10.23
CA ASN A 163 -13.43 20.90 11.65
C ASN A 163 -14.90 20.66 12.08
N LYS A 164 -15.71 20.10 11.18
CA LYS A 164 -17.11 19.76 11.45
C LYS A 164 -17.14 18.57 12.40
N LEU A 165 -17.55 18.81 13.64
CA LEU A 165 -17.76 17.76 14.61
C LEU A 165 -18.95 16.90 14.17
N LEU A 166 -18.79 15.57 14.24
CA LEU A 166 -19.87 14.62 14.06
C LEU A 166 -20.34 14.15 15.44
N GLY A 167 -21.61 14.40 15.77
CA GLY A 167 -22.20 14.05 17.07
C GLY A 167 -22.66 15.29 17.85
N GLU A 168 -23.52 15.05 18.85
CA GLU A 168 -23.93 16.06 19.82
C GLU A 168 -22.69 16.55 20.61
N PRO A 169 -22.53 17.86 20.86
CA PRO A 169 -21.49 18.35 21.75
C PRO A 169 -21.60 17.65 23.10
N PHE A 170 -20.51 17.03 23.57
CA PHE A 170 -20.49 16.39 24.88
C PHE A 170 -20.89 17.40 25.96
N LYS A 171 -22.07 17.16 26.57
CA LYS A 171 -22.64 17.80 27.76
C LYS A 171 -22.67 19.33 27.77
N SER A 172 -23.89 19.88 27.69
CA SER A 172 -24.21 21.07 28.49
C SER A 172 -24.56 20.59 29.89
N ASP A 173 -23.73 20.90 30.89
CA ASP A 173 -24.17 20.78 32.28
C ASP A 173 -25.33 21.77 32.46
N LYS A 174 -26.54 21.23 32.67
CA LYS A 174 -27.67 21.92 33.28
C LYS A 174 -27.82 21.41 34.70
#